data_AF-A0ABD2LQG5-F1
#
_entry.id   AF-A0ABD2LQG5-F1
#
_cell.length_a   1.000
_cell.length_b   1.000
_cell.length_c   1.000
_cell.angle_alpha   90.00
_cell.angle_beta   90.00
_cell.angle_gamma   90.00
#
_symmetry.space_group_name_H-M   'P 1'
#
loop_
_entity.id
_entity.type
_entity.pdbx_description
1 polymer ?
#
loop_
_entity_poly.entity_id
_entity_poly.type
_entity_poly.pdbx_seq_one_letter_code
_entity_poly.pdbx_strand_id
1 'polypeptide(L)'
;MMDNLMEREKRSLTNNSLSHNKRRKTQLILMMIRNTYGLLFGIAVKTPLQLGENIRNRRDTYAYQSNGQFWINGALKHRNVGYYAGDVVGCGVNLATRQIIFTKNGHRLDTSDLAISSSFSAGQVFPFVSLLSFGDEIETNFGPNFFLANI
;
A
#
# COMPACT_ATOMS: atom_id res chain seq x y z
N MET A 1 5.85 42.17 -26.83
CA MET A 1 4.57 41.45 -26.54
C MET A 1 4.78 39.93 -26.52
N MET A 2 5.66 39.38 -27.35
CA MET A 2 5.90 37.93 -27.47
C MET A 2 6.67 37.29 -26.29
N ASP A 3 7.58 38.03 -25.65
CA ASP A 3 8.39 37.51 -24.53
C ASP A 3 7.55 37.15 -23.29
N ASN A 4 6.48 37.90 -23.05
CA ASN A 4 5.54 37.61 -21.96
C ASN A 4 4.68 36.37 -22.23
N LEU A 5 4.45 36.00 -23.49
CA LEU A 5 3.70 34.81 -23.85
C LEU A 5 4.55 33.55 -23.64
N MET A 6 5.81 33.60 -24.08
CA MET A 6 6.78 32.52 -23.90
C MET A 6 7.09 32.22 -22.42
N GLU A 7 7.19 33.27 -21.58
CA GLU A 7 7.37 33.10 -20.14
C GLU A 7 6.13 32.54 -19.43
N ARG A 8 4.92 32.90 -19.88
CA ARG A 8 3.67 32.35 -19.35
C ARG A 8 3.50 30.87 -19.72
N GLU A 9 3.86 30.48 -20.94
CA GLU A 9 3.85 29.07 -21.37
C GLU A 9 4.90 28.24 -20.61
N LYS A 10 6.12 28.75 -20.43
CA LYS A 10 7.15 28.07 -19.63
C LYS A 10 6.71 27.86 -18.18
N ARG A 11 6.07 28.86 -17.54
CA ARG A 11 5.52 28.76 -16.18
C ARG A 11 4.33 27.80 -16.09
N SER A 12 3.46 27.78 -17.10
CA SER A 12 2.36 26.82 -17.20
C SER A 12 2.87 25.38 -17.32
N LEU A 13 3.87 25.13 -18.17
CA LEU A 13 4.51 23.82 -18.37
C LEU A 13 5.28 23.34 -17.12
N THR A 14 5.97 24.24 -16.41
CA THR A 14 6.65 23.91 -15.14
C THR A 14 5.67 23.65 -14.01
N ASN A 15 4.59 24.43 -13.87
CA ASN A 15 3.57 24.19 -12.86
C ASN A 15 2.74 22.92 -13.12
N ASN A 16 2.47 22.60 -14.39
CA ASN A 16 1.81 21.35 -14.76
C ASN A 16 2.73 20.15 -14.55
N SER A 17 4.03 20.25 -14.86
CA SER A 17 4.98 19.16 -14.59
C SER A 17 5.25 18.99 -13.09
N LEU A 18 5.36 20.04 -12.29
CA LEU A 18 5.48 19.91 -10.82
C LEU A 18 4.21 19.36 -10.16
N SER A 19 3.00 19.71 -10.64
CA SER A 19 1.74 19.20 -10.07
C SER A 19 1.44 17.75 -10.50
N HIS A 20 1.78 17.35 -11.73
CA HIS A 20 1.64 15.97 -12.21
C HIS A 20 2.70 15.03 -11.61
N ASN A 21 3.90 15.52 -11.30
CA ASN A 21 5.02 14.69 -10.88
C ASN A 21 5.14 14.55 -9.34
N LYS A 22 4.43 15.39 -8.57
CA LYS A 22 4.42 15.35 -7.10
C LYS A 22 3.25 14.55 -6.49
N ARG A 23 2.16 14.32 -7.24
CA ARG A 23 0.92 13.69 -6.72
C ARG A 23 0.66 12.23 -7.13
N ARG A 24 1.58 11.57 -7.85
CA ARG A 24 1.33 10.22 -8.44
C ARG A 24 2.37 9.13 -8.13
N LYS A 25 3.16 9.21 -7.04
CA LYS A 25 4.23 8.22 -6.82
C LYS A 25 3.94 7.16 -5.76
N THR A 26 3.00 7.42 -4.85
CA THR A 26 2.66 6.48 -3.78
C THR A 26 1.16 6.44 -3.59
N GLN A 27 0.54 5.30 -3.89
CA GLN A 27 -0.83 5.01 -3.47
C GLN A 27 -0.70 4.14 -2.21
N LEU A 28 -1.13 4.71 -1.09
CA LEU A 28 -1.20 4.04 0.21
C LEU A 28 -2.66 3.84 0.56
N ILE A 29 -2.97 2.67 1.08
CA ILE A 29 -4.29 2.31 1.57
C ILE A 29 -4.13 2.07 3.05
N LEU A 30 -4.88 2.85 3.82
CA LEU A 30 -4.88 2.74 5.28
C LEU A 30 -6.06 1.88 5.71
N MET A 31 -5.84 1.09 6.74
CA MET A 31 -6.83 0.22 7.35
C MET A 31 -6.75 0.42 8.85
N MET A 32 -7.85 0.84 9.47
CA MET A 32 -8.00 0.80 10.92
C MET A 32 -8.49 -0.58 11.30
N ILE A 33 -7.81 -1.19 12.26
CA ILE A 33 -8.02 -2.59 12.59
C ILE A 33 -8.77 -2.71 13.91
N ARG A 34 -9.93 -3.38 13.89
CA ARG A 34 -10.61 -3.88 15.08
C ARG A 34 -10.53 -5.42 15.02
N ASN A 35 -9.39 -5.97 15.44
CA ASN A 35 -9.07 -7.39 15.31
C ASN A 35 -8.62 -8.01 16.63
N THR A 36 -8.95 -9.28 16.83
CA THR A 36 -8.55 -10.04 18.02
C THR A 36 -7.30 -10.90 17.79
N TYR A 37 -7.17 -11.64 16.68
CA TYR A 37 -6.04 -12.58 16.49
C TYR A 37 -5.58 -12.85 15.03
N GLY A 38 -6.32 -12.42 14.00
CA GLY A 38 -6.33 -13.11 12.71
C GLY A 38 -6.33 -12.27 11.42
N LEU A 39 -5.85 -11.03 11.40
CA LEU A 39 -5.88 -10.24 10.15
C LEU A 39 -4.67 -10.49 9.25
N LEU A 40 -4.91 -10.47 7.94
CA LEU A 40 -3.87 -10.34 6.93
C LEU A 40 -4.34 -9.34 5.87
N PHE A 41 -3.46 -8.42 5.48
CA PHE A 41 -3.77 -7.47 4.41
C PHE A 41 -2.56 -7.23 3.54
N GLY A 42 -2.78 -6.67 2.36
CA GLY A 42 -1.68 -6.45 1.43
C GLY A 42 -2.10 -6.02 0.05
N ILE A 43 -1.24 -6.37 -0.90
CA ILE A 43 -1.34 -6.01 -2.30
C ILE A 43 -1.09 -7.24 -3.15
N ALA A 44 -2.03 -7.54 -4.04
CA ALA A 44 -1.82 -8.44 -5.16
C ALA A 44 -1.45 -7.59 -6.38
N VAL A 45 -0.41 -8.00 -7.11
CA VAL A 45 -0.06 -7.41 -8.38
C VAL A 45 -0.49 -8.33 -9.51
N LYS A 46 -0.68 -7.76 -10.70
CA LYS A 46 -1.08 -8.45 -11.95
C LYS A 46 -2.54 -8.91 -12.00
N THR A 47 -3.03 -9.60 -10.97
CA THR A 47 -4.38 -10.17 -10.94
C THR A 47 -5.02 -10.02 -9.56
N PRO A 48 -6.33 -9.72 -9.47
CA PRO A 48 -7.04 -9.71 -8.19
C PRO A 48 -7.13 -11.12 -7.62
N LEU A 49 -7.31 -11.19 -6.30
CA LEU A 49 -7.51 -12.44 -5.57
C LEU A 49 -8.96 -12.87 -5.63
N GLN A 50 -9.18 -14.18 -5.60
CA GLN A 50 -10.51 -14.76 -5.45
C GLN A 50 -10.85 -14.95 -3.97
N LEU A 51 -12.15 -14.97 -3.64
CA LEU A 51 -12.60 -15.25 -2.28
C LEU A 51 -12.15 -16.66 -1.86
N GLY A 52 -11.57 -16.78 -0.66
CA GLY A 52 -11.07 -18.04 -0.13
C GLY A 52 -9.71 -18.49 -0.67
N GLU A 53 -9.06 -17.68 -1.53
CA GLU A 53 -7.74 -18.01 -2.06
C GLU A 53 -6.66 -17.98 -0.97
N ASN A 54 -5.77 -18.98 -0.98
CA ASN A 54 -4.69 -19.07 0.00
C ASN A 54 -3.50 -18.19 -0.40
N ILE A 55 -3.41 -17.01 0.22
CA ILE A 55 -2.32 -16.03 0.00
C ILE A 55 -0.93 -16.61 0.27
N ARG A 56 -0.83 -17.56 1.21
CA ARG A 56 0.48 -18.10 1.63
C ARG A 56 1.19 -18.89 0.55
N ASN A 57 0.49 -19.29 -0.52
CA ASN A 57 1.08 -19.96 -1.69
C ASN A 57 0.92 -19.13 -2.98
N ARG A 58 0.47 -17.87 -2.88
CA ARG A 58 0.09 -17.07 -4.03
C ARG A 58 1.24 -16.16 -4.50
N ARG A 59 1.76 -16.44 -5.70
CA ARG A 59 2.70 -15.54 -6.38
C ARG A 59 2.07 -14.17 -6.64
N ASP A 60 2.93 -13.16 -6.78
CA ASP A 60 2.53 -11.78 -7.06
C ASP A 60 1.68 -11.16 -5.93
N THR A 61 1.84 -11.66 -4.69
CA THR A 61 1.19 -11.08 -3.50
C THR A 61 2.22 -10.67 -2.46
N TYR A 62 1.90 -9.59 -1.75
CA TYR A 62 2.73 -9.01 -0.71
C TYR A 62 1.81 -8.69 0.45
N ALA A 63 1.96 -9.40 1.56
CA ALA A 63 1.04 -9.32 2.69
C ALA A 63 1.74 -9.20 4.03
N TYR A 64 1.05 -8.54 4.96
CA TYR A 64 1.45 -8.33 6.33
C TYR A 64 0.36 -8.86 7.28
N GLN A 65 0.73 -9.86 8.08
CA GLN A 65 -0.17 -10.54 9.00
C GLN A 65 -0.06 -9.95 10.41
N SER A 66 -1.15 -9.98 11.19
CA SER A 66 -1.25 -9.44 12.55
C SER A 66 -0.12 -9.87 13.49
N ASN A 67 0.38 -11.09 13.34
CA ASN A 67 1.49 -11.65 14.13
C ASN A 67 2.89 -11.17 13.70
N GLY A 68 2.97 -10.17 12.81
CA GLY A 68 4.22 -9.59 12.34
C GLY A 68 4.79 -10.21 11.06
N GLN A 69 4.20 -11.29 10.55
CA GLN A 69 4.74 -12.03 9.41
C GLN A 69 4.51 -11.31 8.08
N PHE A 70 5.54 -11.30 7.23
CA PHE A 70 5.44 -10.87 5.83
C PHE A 70 5.44 -12.06 4.88
N TRP A 71 4.35 -12.20 4.13
CA TRP A 71 4.18 -13.21 3.09
C TRP A 71 4.37 -12.57 1.73
N ILE A 72 5.40 -13.00 1.01
CA ILE A 72 5.84 -12.36 -0.23
C ILE A 72 5.97 -13.44 -1.30
N ASN A 73 5.23 -13.28 -2.39
CA ASN A 73 5.16 -14.20 -3.51
C ASN A 73 4.88 -15.65 -3.08
N GLY A 74 3.99 -15.83 -2.10
CA GLY A 74 3.62 -17.16 -1.60
C GLY A 74 4.68 -17.81 -0.71
N ALA A 75 5.49 -17.02 0.00
CA ALA A 75 6.43 -17.54 0.98
C ALA A 75 6.58 -16.57 2.16
N LEU A 76 6.74 -17.11 3.38
CA LEU A 76 7.16 -16.31 4.53
C LEU A 76 8.59 -15.81 4.29
N LYS A 77 8.80 -14.50 4.25
CA LYS A 77 10.13 -13.91 4.00
C LYS A 77 10.73 -13.21 5.20
N HIS A 78 9.90 -12.58 6.01
CA HIS A 78 10.38 -11.76 7.12
C HIS A 78 9.33 -11.71 8.24
N ARG A 79 9.74 -11.23 9.41
CA ARG A 79 8.86 -10.91 10.52
C ARG A 79 9.31 -9.60 11.16
N ASN A 80 8.36 -8.71 11.41
CA ASN A 80 8.56 -7.48 12.16
C ASN A 80 7.56 -7.42 13.32
N VAL A 81 7.34 -6.25 13.91
CA VAL A 81 6.32 -6.01 14.92
C VAL A 81 4.95 -6.44 14.39
N GLY A 82 4.12 -7.02 15.26
CA GLY A 82 2.72 -7.30 14.94
C GLY A 82 1.82 -6.08 15.10
N TYR A 83 0.54 -6.23 14.83
CA TYR A 83 -0.49 -5.24 15.07
C TYR A 83 -1.75 -5.88 15.67
N TYR A 84 -2.52 -5.07 16.38
CA TYR A 84 -3.68 -5.50 17.17
C TYR A 84 -4.81 -4.47 17.09
N ALA A 85 -5.95 -4.75 17.74
CA ALA A 85 -7.07 -3.84 17.82
C ALA A 85 -6.65 -2.42 18.23
N GLY A 86 -7.09 -1.42 17.47
CA GLY A 86 -6.76 -0.01 17.69
C GLY A 86 -5.57 0.50 16.86
N ASP A 87 -4.76 -0.39 16.28
CA ASP A 87 -3.69 0.04 15.38
C ASP A 87 -4.26 0.50 14.01
N VAL A 88 -3.63 1.54 13.46
CA VAL A 88 -3.83 1.97 12.08
C VAL A 88 -2.69 1.40 11.24
N VAL A 89 -2.99 0.47 10.36
CA VAL A 89 -2.02 -0.15 9.48
C VAL A 89 -2.22 0.30 8.04
N GLY A 90 -1.23 0.10 7.19
CA GLY A 90 -1.36 0.47 5.79
C GLY A 90 -0.43 -0.30 4.87
N CYS A 91 -0.84 -0.41 3.62
CA CYS A 91 -0.04 -0.97 2.54
C CYS A 91 0.00 0.00 1.36
N GLY A 92 1.09 0.00 0.60
CA GLY A 92 1.18 0.82 -0.60
C GLY A 92 2.30 0.39 -1.51
N VAL A 93 2.32 1.00 -2.70
CA VAL A 93 3.38 0.83 -3.69
C VAL A 93 4.05 2.17 -3.95
N ASN A 94 5.37 2.21 -3.84
CA ASN A 94 6.15 3.28 -4.48
C ASN A 94 6.36 2.90 -5.95
N LEU A 95 5.65 3.58 -6.85
CA LEU A 95 5.69 3.27 -8.29
C LEU A 95 7.04 3.64 -8.93
N ALA A 96 7.77 4.60 -8.36
CA ALA A 96 9.07 5.03 -8.87
C ALA A 96 10.18 4.04 -8.50
N THR A 97 10.19 3.54 -7.26
CA THR A 97 11.19 2.57 -6.79
C THR A 97 10.74 1.12 -6.93
N ARG A 98 9.47 0.88 -7.30
CA ARG A 98 8.83 -0.44 -7.36
C ARG A 98 8.96 -1.21 -6.05
N GLN A 99 8.74 -0.52 -4.94
CA GLN A 99 8.81 -1.11 -3.59
C GLN A 99 7.44 -1.17 -2.95
N ILE A 100 7.21 -2.24 -2.19
CA ILE A 100 6.08 -2.34 -1.28
C ILE A 100 6.40 -1.59 0.01
N ILE A 101 5.40 -0.86 0.51
CA ILE A 101 5.44 -0.14 1.77
C ILE A 101 4.39 -0.74 2.68
N PHE A 102 4.78 -1.06 3.91
CA PHE A 102 3.85 -1.32 4.99
C PHE A 102 4.04 -0.27 6.09
N THR A 103 2.95 0.11 6.75
CA THR A 103 2.96 1.07 7.84
C THR A 103 2.19 0.55 9.04
N LYS A 104 2.62 0.97 10.23
CA LYS A 104 1.89 0.82 11.48
C LYS A 104 1.92 2.15 12.22
N ASN A 105 0.75 2.67 12.60
CA ASN A 105 0.56 3.92 13.35
C ASN A 105 1.36 5.10 12.77
N GLY A 106 1.30 5.26 11.45
CA GLY A 106 2.01 6.32 10.73
C GLY A 106 3.51 6.07 10.47
N HIS A 107 4.09 5.02 11.06
CA HIS A 107 5.49 4.66 10.86
C HIS A 107 5.65 3.62 9.76
N ARG A 108 6.58 3.86 8.83
CA ARG A 108 6.97 2.86 7.81
C ARG A 108 7.73 1.72 8.48
N LEU A 109 7.30 0.50 8.22
CA LEU A 109 7.99 -0.71 8.63
C LEU A 109 9.18 -0.97 7.70
N ASP A 110 10.18 -1.70 8.21
CA ASP A 110 11.32 -2.07 7.39
C ASP A 110 10.89 -3.06 6.30
N THR A 111 10.84 -2.56 5.08
CA THR A 111 10.44 -3.26 3.86
C THR A 111 11.43 -3.02 2.73
N SER A 112 12.67 -2.60 3.03
CA SER A 112 13.67 -2.21 2.03
C SER A 112 13.89 -3.28 0.96
N ASP A 113 13.80 -4.54 1.36
CA ASP A 113 14.09 -5.70 0.52
C ASP A 113 12.86 -6.20 -0.26
N LEU A 114 11.69 -5.57 -0.08
CA LEU A 114 10.44 -5.94 -0.73
C LEU A 114 10.27 -5.21 -2.06
N ALA A 115 11.09 -5.61 -3.03
CA ALA A 115 10.93 -5.21 -4.43
C ALA A 115 9.75 -5.94 -5.09
N ILE A 116 8.99 -5.21 -5.89
CA ILE A 116 7.92 -5.80 -6.69
C ILE A 116 8.55 -6.50 -7.91
N SER A 117 7.99 -7.65 -8.27
CA SER A 117 8.32 -8.40 -9.49
C SER A 117 8.59 -7.49 -10.70
N SER A 118 9.59 -7.85 -11.51
CA SER A 118 9.97 -7.10 -12.71
C SER A 118 8.86 -6.99 -13.75
N SER A 119 7.88 -7.92 -13.71
CA SER A 119 6.70 -7.92 -14.57
C SER A 119 5.59 -6.96 -14.13
N PHE A 120 5.83 -6.16 -13.09
CA PHE A 120 4.87 -5.19 -12.55
C PHE A 120 4.54 -4.06 -13.54
N SER A 121 3.25 -3.76 -13.66
CA SER A 121 2.73 -2.55 -14.32
C SER A 121 1.89 -1.74 -13.32
N ALA A 122 2.06 -0.42 -13.33
CA ALA A 122 1.45 0.51 -12.37
C ALA A 122 -0.10 0.46 -12.31
N GLY A 123 -0.75 -0.11 -13.34
CA GLY A 123 -2.21 -0.28 -13.40
C GLY A 123 -2.74 -1.63 -12.88
N GLN A 124 -1.88 -2.49 -12.35
CA GLN A 124 -2.26 -3.84 -11.92
C GLN A 124 -1.95 -4.05 -10.44
N VAL A 125 -2.46 -3.16 -9.59
CA VAL A 125 -2.33 -3.20 -8.12
C VAL A 125 -3.71 -3.37 -7.53
N PHE A 126 -3.92 -4.46 -6.79
CA PHE A 126 -5.19 -4.80 -6.16
C PHE A 126 -4.98 -4.92 -4.66
N PRO A 127 -5.42 -3.94 -3.86
CA PRO A 127 -5.41 -4.09 -2.42
C PRO A 127 -6.35 -5.20 -1.99
N PHE A 128 -5.99 -5.87 -0.90
CA PHE A 128 -6.84 -6.91 -0.35
C PHE A 128 -6.69 -7.02 1.16
N VAL A 129 -7.66 -7.69 1.76
CA VAL A 129 -7.72 -8.03 3.16
C VAL A 129 -8.32 -9.43 3.31
N SER A 130 -7.85 -10.18 4.30
CA SER A 130 -8.34 -11.48 4.69
C SER A 130 -8.61 -11.46 6.19
N LEU A 131 -9.87 -11.70 6.54
CA LEU A 131 -10.36 -11.81 7.90
C LEU A 131 -10.39 -13.30 8.24
N LEU A 132 -9.58 -13.75 9.21
CA LEU A 132 -9.44 -15.17 9.51
C LEU A 132 -10.27 -15.62 10.71
N SER A 133 -10.74 -14.69 11.54
CA SER A 133 -11.49 -14.99 12.75
C SER A 133 -12.89 -14.36 12.71
N PHE A 134 -13.85 -15.04 13.33
CA PHE A 134 -15.19 -14.49 13.51
C PHE A 134 -15.13 -13.21 14.36
N GLY A 135 -15.86 -12.17 13.95
CA GLY A 135 -15.87 -10.87 14.63
C GLY A 135 -14.68 -9.96 14.29
N ASP A 136 -13.81 -10.35 13.36
CA ASP A 136 -12.79 -9.45 12.82
C ASP A 136 -13.46 -8.32 12.02
N GLU A 137 -13.10 -7.08 12.31
CA GLU A 137 -13.62 -5.88 11.65
C GLU A 137 -12.48 -4.99 11.16
N ILE A 138 -12.76 -4.29 10.05
CA ILE A 138 -11.86 -3.27 9.49
C ILE A 138 -12.66 -2.05 9.05
N GLU A 139 -12.00 -0.91 9.14
CA GLU A 139 -12.40 0.29 8.42
C GLU A 139 -11.27 0.66 7.46
N THR A 140 -11.60 0.93 6.21
CA THR A 140 -10.58 1.19 5.17
C THR A 140 -10.69 2.63 4.66
N ASN A 141 -9.55 3.27 4.47
CA ASN A 141 -9.45 4.60 3.88
C ASN A 141 -8.62 4.51 2.59
N PHE A 142 -9.32 4.63 1.46
CA PHE A 142 -8.75 4.71 0.11
C PHE A 142 -8.59 6.16 -0.39
N GLY A 143 -8.87 7.15 0.47
CA GLY A 143 -8.79 8.57 0.14
C GLY A 143 -7.36 9.12 0.18
N PRO A 144 -7.12 10.29 -0.45
CA PRO A 144 -5.80 10.94 -0.47
C PRO A 144 -5.43 11.62 0.86
N ASN A 145 -6.36 11.71 1.82
CA ASN A 145 -6.19 12.42 3.07
C ASN A 145 -5.80 11.45 4.19
N PHE A 146 -4.52 11.46 4.53
CA PHE A 146 -3.92 10.67 5.60
C PHE A 146 -4.07 11.40 6.94
N PHE A 147 -5.25 11.37 7.54
CA PHE A 147 -5.38 11.77 8.94
C PHE A 147 -5.26 10.52 9.80
N LEU A 148 -4.19 10.45 10.60
CA LEU A 148 -4.18 9.64 11.81
C LEU A 148 -5.23 10.28 12.73
N ALA A 149 -6.50 9.91 12.56
CA ALA A 149 -7.50 10.30 13.52
C ALA A 149 -7.15 9.56 14.81
N ASN A 150 -6.79 10.32 15.85
CA ASN A 150 -6.84 9.83 17.23
C ASN A 150 -8.29 9.37 17.47
N ILE A 151 -8.51 8.06 17.44
CA ILE A 151 -9.70 7.40 18.01
C ILE A 151 -9.22 6.69 19.26
#